data_AF-A0A1W9TEB4-F1
#
_entry.id   AF-A0A1W9TEB4-F1
#
_cell.length_a   1.000
_cell.length_b   1.000
_cell.length_c   1.000
_cell.angle_alpha   90.00
_cell.angle_beta   90.00
_cell.angle_gamma   90.00
#
_symmetry.space_group_name_H-M   'P 1'
#
loop_
_entity.id
_entity.type
_entity.pdbx_description
1 polymer ?
#
loop_
_entity_poly.entity_id
_entity_poly.type
_entity_poly.pdbx_seq_one_letter_code
_entity_poly.pdbx_strand_id
1 'polypeptide(L)'
;MANRRIILVLAACGIFMSGCTQYWYQEGVSHKQCLKDREDCFRELQKRTDFKNTGNYEFEFMTQCMREKGYELVTGKELPMDVKRTEPETSLHWRMKGLAGTLKRP
;
A
#
# COMPACT_ATOMS: atom_id res chain seq x y z
N MET A 1 -29.58 24.01 26.08
CA MET A 1 -28.09 23.94 26.05
C MET A 1 -27.58 22.49 25.86
N ALA A 2 -28.10 21.74 24.87
CA ALA A 2 -27.67 20.35 24.63
C ALA A 2 -26.95 20.13 23.27
N ASN A 3 -27.06 21.08 22.33
CA ASN A 3 -26.58 20.86 20.95
C ASN A 3 -25.09 21.18 20.74
N ARG A 4 -24.46 22.00 21.59
CA ARG A 4 -23.09 22.45 21.38
C ARG A 4 -22.03 21.41 21.78
N ARG A 5 -22.38 20.52 22.71
CA ARG A 5 -21.49 19.44 23.20
C ARG A 5 -21.41 18.27 22.23
N ILE A 6 -22.51 17.93 21.56
CA ILE A 6 -22.57 16.83 20.57
C ILE A 6 -21.75 17.16 19.32
N ILE A 7 -21.79 18.42 18.87
CA ILE A 7 -21.01 18.89 17.71
C ILE A 7 -19.50 18.82 17.98
N LEU A 8 -19.05 19.11 19.20
CA LEU A 8 -17.63 19.01 19.59
C LEU A 8 -17.13 17.57 19.63
N VAL A 9 -17.97 16.62 20.04
CA VAL A 9 -17.61 15.18 20.05
C VAL A 9 -17.52 14.62 18.62
N LEU A 10 -18.44 15.00 17.73
CA LEU A 10 -18.41 14.59 16.32
C LEU A 10 -17.21 15.19 15.56
N ALA A 11 -16.81 16.43 15.88
CA ALA A 11 -15.62 17.05 15.28
C ALA A 11 -14.31 16.37 15.71
N ALA A 12 -14.23 15.83 16.94
CA ALA A 12 -13.04 15.15 17.44
C ALA A 12 -12.82 13.75 16.81
N CYS A 13 -13.89 13.03 16.44
CA CYS A 13 -13.79 11.73 15.78
C CYS A 13 -13.40 11.83 14.29
N GLY A 14 -13.54 12.99 13.66
CA GLY A 14 -13.23 13.17 12.23
C GLY A 14 -11.73 13.18 11.89
N ILE A 15 -10.85 13.41 12.86
CA ILE A 15 -9.41 13.66 12.60
C ILE A 15 -8.58 12.36 12.50
N PHE A 16 -9.13 11.21 12.91
CA PHE A 16 -8.45 9.91 12.78
C PHE A 16 -8.79 9.14 11.49
N MET A 17 -9.61 9.72 10.62
CA MET A 17 -10.07 9.11 9.35
C MET A 17 -9.24 9.55 8.13
N SER A 18 -8.07 10.18 8.32
CA SER A 18 -7.12 10.34 7.23
C SER A 18 -6.46 8.99 6.97
N GLY A 19 -6.98 8.25 5.99
CA GLY A 19 -6.43 6.96 5.55
C GLY A 19 -4.93 7.09 5.34
N CYS A 20 -4.15 6.55 6.26
CA CYS A 20 -2.71 6.55 6.15
C CYS A 20 -2.36 5.63 4.97
N THR A 21 -1.74 6.20 3.94
CA THR A 21 -1.21 5.42 2.81
C THR A 21 -0.38 4.26 3.34
N GLN A 22 -0.63 3.08 2.80
CA GLN A 22 0.14 1.87 3.09
C GLN A 22 1.12 1.60 1.96
N TYR A 23 2.29 1.08 2.33
CA TYR A 23 3.40 0.81 1.43
C TYR A 23 3.85 -0.63 1.60
N TRP A 24 4.18 -1.28 0.49
CA TRP A 24 4.95 -2.52 0.52
C TRP A 24 6.39 -2.20 0.90
N TYR A 25 6.91 -2.87 1.93
CA TYR A 25 8.25 -2.66 2.45
C TYR A 25 8.88 -3.97 2.92
N GLN A 26 10.19 -4.08 2.73
CA GLN A 26 11.02 -5.16 3.23
C GLN A 26 12.38 -4.57 3.59
N GLU A 27 12.85 -4.84 4.80
CA GLU A 27 14.14 -4.35 5.29
C GLU A 27 15.28 -4.83 4.38
N GLY A 28 16.26 -3.96 4.12
CA GLY A 28 17.38 -4.26 3.23
C GLY A 28 17.07 -4.32 1.73
N VAL A 29 15.80 -4.24 1.32
CA VAL A 29 15.42 -4.30 -0.09
C VAL A 29 15.33 -2.91 -0.71
N SER A 30 16.05 -2.73 -1.82
CA SER A 30 16.04 -1.46 -2.54
C SER A 30 14.69 -1.14 -3.16
N HIS A 31 14.36 0.15 -3.28
CA HIS A 31 13.13 0.59 -3.92
C HIS A 31 12.97 0.07 -5.36
N LYS A 32 14.08 -0.06 -6.11
CA LYS A 32 14.05 -0.60 -7.48
C LYS A 32 13.67 -2.08 -7.49
N GLN A 33 14.17 -2.85 -6.53
CA GLN A 33 13.83 -4.26 -6.39
C GLN A 33 12.36 -4.43 -5.97
N CYS A 34 11.87 -3.62 -5.03
CA CYS A 34 10.45 -3.60 -4.65
C CYS A 34 9.52 -3.32 -5.84
N LEU A 35 9.87 -2.34 -6.70
CA LEU A 35 9.14 -2.07 -7.92
C LEU A 35 9.14 -3.28 -8.87
N LYS A 36 10.31 -3.87 -9.11
CA LYS A 36 10.46 -5.04 -9.97
C LYS A 36 9.63 -6.22 -9.44
N ASP A 37 9.68 -6.50 -8.16
CA ASP A 37 8.93 -7.59 -7.54
C ASP A 37 7.42 -7.43 -7.66
N ARG A 38 6.91 -6.20 -7.50
CA ARG A 38 5.50 -5.89 -7.76
C ARG A 38 5.14 -6.10 -9.24
N GLU A 39 6.00 -5.69 -10.16
CA GLU A 39 5.78 -5.91 -11.59
C GLU A 39 5.82 -7.41 -11.95
N ASP A 40 6.71 -8.19 -11.33
CA ASP A 40 6.77 -9.64 -11.48
C ASP A 40 5.46 -10.28 -11.01
N CYS A 41 4.96 -9.89 -9.83
CA CYS A 41 3.65 -10.34 -9.32
C CYS A 41 2.51 -9.98 -10.26
N PHE A 42 2.50 -8.77 -10.81
CA PHE A 42 1.49 -8.34 -11.77
C PHE A 42 1.54 -9.17 -13.06
N ARG A 43 2.74 -9.49 -13.57
CA ARG A 43 2.88 -10.36 -14.75
C ARG A 43 2.35 -11.77 -14.50
N GLU A 44 2.53 -12.31 -13.29
CA GLU A 44 1.92 -13.61 -12.93
C GLU A 44 0.39 -13.52 -12.84
N LEU A 45 -0.15 -12.41 -12.35
CA LEU A 45 -1.59 -12.16 -12.35
C LEU A 45 -2.14 -12.10 -13.78
N GLN A 46 -1.45 -11.40 -14.70
CA GLN A 46 -1.87 -11.27 -16.10
C GLN A 46 -2.00 -12.62 -16.84
N LYS A 47 -1.30 -13.66 -16.39
CA LYS A 47 -1.45 -15.02 -16.96
C LYS A 47 -2.76 -15.70 -16.54
N ARG A 48 -3.45 -15.18 -15.52
CA ARG A 48 -4.58 -15.81 -14.82
C ARG A 48 -5.89 -15.04 -14.97
N THR A 49 -5.84 -13.74 -15.24
CA THR A 49 -7.02 -12.88 -15.40
C THR A 49 -6.98 -12.13 -16.73
N ASP A 50 -8.16 -11.90 -17.32
CA ASP A 50 -8.35 -11.05 -18.50
C ASP A 50 -8.72 -9.61 -18.15
N PHE A 51 -8.78 -9.28 -16.85
CA PHE A 51 -9.12 -7.97 -16.28
C PHE A 51 -10.47 -7.41 -16.74
N LYS A 52 -11.38 -8.22 -17.31
CA LYS A 52 -12.71 -7.73 -17.71
C LYS A 52 -13.58 -7.39 -16.52
N ASN A 53 -13.45 -8.14 -15.43
CA ASN A 53 -14.15 -7.93 -14.17
C ASN A 53 -13.14 -7.83 -13.03
N THR A 54 -12.48 -6.68 -12.93
CA THR A 54 -11.52 -6.44 -11.85
C THR A 54 -12.23 -6.32 -10.50
N GLY A 55 -11.69 -6.99 -9.49
CA GLY A 55 -12.28 -7.05 -8.17
C GLY A 55 -11.31 -7.50 -7.09
N ASN A 56 -11.83 -8.24 -6.11
CA ASN A 56 -11.05 -8.66 -4.94
C ASN A 56 -9.97 -9.69 -5.30
N TYR A 57 -10.19 -10.51 -6.32
CA TYR A 57 -9.24 -11.55 -6.71
C TYR A 57 -7.87 -10.96 -7.07
N GLU A 58 -7.83 -9.95 -7.94
CA GLU A 58 -6.58 -9.29 -8.34
C GLU A 58 -5.86 -8.68 -7.13
N PHE A 59 -6.63 -8.07 -6.22
CA PHE A 59 -6.10 -7.46 -5.01
C PHE A 59 -5.50 -8.51 -4.06
N GLU A 60 -6.21 -9.60 -3.82
CA GLU A 60 -5.76 -10.72 -2.96
C GLU A 60 -4.54 -11.41 -3.56
N PHE A 61 -4.53 -11.66 -4.87
CA PHE A 61 -3.39 -12.26 -5.57
C PHE A 61 -2.13 -11.41 -5.44
N MET A 62 -2.24 -10.10 -5.71
CA MET A 62 -1.10 -9.19 -5.56
C MET A 62 -0.61 -9.12 -4.12
N THR A 63 -1.54 -9.10 -3.16
CA THR A 63 -1.23 -9.09 -1.72
C THR A 63 -0.48 -10.35 -1.31
N GLN A 64 -0.97 -11.52 -1.75
CA GLN A 64 -0.34 -12.80 -1.46
C GLN A 64 1.05 -12.89 -2.10
N CYS A 65 1.18 -12.56 -3.38
CA CYS A 65 2.47 -12.64 -4.08
C CYS A 65 3.55 -11.74 -3.44
N MET A 66 3.19 -10.53 -3.03
CA MET A 66 4.13 -9.63 -2.33
C MET A 66 4.52 -10.19 -0.95
N ARG A 67 3.57 -10.76 -0.20
CA ARG A 67 3.86 -11.41 1.09
C ARG A 67 4.77 -12.63 0.95
N GLU A 68 4.54 -13.46 -0.06
CA GLU A 68 5.38 -14.63 -0.36
C GLU A 68 6.82 -14.25 -0.71
N LYS A 69 7.03 -13.06 -1.30
CA LYS A 69 8.35 -12.48 -1.54
C LYS A 69 8.99 -11.85 -0.29
N GLY A 70 8.28 -11.80 0.84
CA GLY A 70 8.79 -11.28 2.11
C GLY A 70 8.47 -9.81 2.39
N TYR A 71 7.56 -9.19 1.62
CA TYR A 71 7.14 -7.81 1.86
C TYR A 71 5.99 -7.74 2.87
N GLU A 72 6.02 -6.70 3.69
CA GLU A 72 4.97 -6.33 4.62
C GLU A 72 4.24 -5.06 4.17
N LEU A 73 2.97 -4.93 4.58
CA LEU A 73 2.20 -3.71 4.41
C LEU A 73 2.34 -2.85 5.66
N VAL A 74 3.05 -1.74 5.52
CA VAL A 74 3.29 -0.79 6.60
C VAL A 74 2.71 0.57 6.26
N THR A 75 2.34 1.34 7.28
CA THR A 75 1.92 2.73 7.13
C THR A 75 3.13 3.64 6.91
N GLY A 76 2.91 4.82 6.33
CA GLY A 76 3.97 5.81 6.16
C GLY A 76 4.68 6.27 7.45
N LYS A 77 4.11 6.00 8.63
CA LYS A 77 4.69 6.30 9.95
C LYS A 77 5.65 5.21 10.45
N GLU A 78 5.46 3.97 10.01
CA GLU A 78 6.30 2.82 10.37
C GLU A 78 7.53 2.70 9.47
N LEU A 79 7.51 3.38 8.31
CA LEU A 79 8.64 3.45 7.41
C LEU A 79 9.81 4.23 8.02
N PRO A 80 11.05 3.71 7.93
CA PRO A 80 12.24 4.49 8.27
C PRO A 80 12.32 5.79 7.48
N MET A 81 13.07 6.77 8.01
CA MET A 81 13.22 8.09 7.37
C MET A 81 14.09 8.05 6.11
N ASP A 82 14.93 7.04 5.95
CA ASP A 82 15.92 6.90 4.87
C ASP A 82 15.47 5.97 3.73
N VAL A 83 14.17 5.69 3.64
CA VAL A 83 13.59 4.92 2.52
C VAL A 83 13.04 5.85 1.45
N LYS A 84 13.19 5.43 0.19
CA LYS A 84 12.47 6.05 -0.93
C LYS A 84 11.02 5.56 -0.90
N ARG A 85 10.07 6.47 -1.18
CA ARG A 85 8.64 6.18 -1.24
C ARG A 85 8.09 6.48 -2.63
N THR A 86 7.18 5.64 -3.10
CA THR A 86 6.33 5.91 -4.26
C THR A 86 4.87 5.75 -3.81
N GLU A 87 4.10 6.81 -3.98
CA GLU A 87 2.68 6.82 -3.65
C GLU A 87 1.89 5.78 -4.48
N PRO A 88 0.79 5.25 -3.94
CA PRO A 88 -0.10 4.37 -4.69
C PRO A 88 -0.67 5.10 -5.91
N GLU A 89 -0.80 4.36 -7.01
CA GLU A 89 -1.49 4.87 -8.20
C GLU A 89 -2.94 4.40 -8.15
N THR A 90 -3.79 5.22 -7.55
CA THR A 90 -5.17 4.85 -7.19
C THR A 90 -6.10 4.66 -8.40
N SER A 91 -5.67 5.06 -9.61
CA SER A 91 -6.37 4.77 -10.86
C SER A 91 -6.43 3.27 -11.19
N LEU A 92 -5.57 2.46 -10.55
CA LEU A 92 -5.50 1.01 -10.75
C LEU A 92 -5.74 0.29 -9.41
N HIS A 93 -6.83 -0.48 -9.31
CA HIS A 93 -7.24 -1.17 -8.07
C HIS A 93 -6.13 -2.06 -7.46
N TRP A 94 -5.26 -2.65 -8.29
CA TRP A 94 -4.13 -3.46 -7.83
C TRP A 94 -2.89 -2.64 -7.39
N ARG A 95 -2.85 -1.33 -7.69
CA ARG A 95 -1.81 -0.38 -7.26
C ARG A 95 -2.24 0.49 -6.07
N MET A 96 -3.31 0.11 -5.38
CA MET A 96 -3.82 0.84 -4.20
C MET A 96 -2.83 0.91 -3.01
N LYS A 97 -1.69 0.22 -3.08
CA LYS A 97 -0.61 0.26 -2.10
C LYS A 97 0.64 0.88 -2.71
N GLY A 98 1.26 1.81 -1.99
CA GLY A 98 2.52 2.43 -2.36
C GLY A 98 3.68 1.44 -2.29
N LEU A 99 4.85 1.88 -2.69
CA LEU A 99 6.11 1.14 -2.56
C LEU A 99 7.08 1.90 -1.68
N ALA A 100 7.83 1.17 -0.86
CA ALA A 100 8.95 1.71 -0.13
C ALA A 100 10.16 0.77 -0.24
N GLY A 101 11.36 1.34 -0.20
CA GLY A 101 12.58 0.56 -0.15
C GLY A 101 13.80 1.39 0.17
N THR A 102 14.87 0.72 0.59
CA THR A 102 16.10 1.34 1.03
C THR A 102 16.74 2.15 -0.10
N LEU A 103 17.32 3.31 0.24
CA LEU A 103 18.11 4.12 -0.69
C LEU A 103 19.49 3.51 -0.96
N LYS A 104 20.02 2.76 0.02
CA LYS A 104 21.32 2.10 -0.08
C LYS A 104 21.17 0.78 -0.82
N ARG A 105 22.05 0.54 -1.80
CA ARG A 105 22.29 -0.81 -2.31
C ARG A 105 22.79 -1.66 -1.13
N PRO A 106 22.27 -2.89 -0.90
CA PRO A 106 23.04 -3.87 -0.16
C PRO A 106 24.40 -4.11 -0.84
#